data_AF-A0A3S4IYQ0-F1
#
_entry.id   AF-A0A3S4IYQ0-F1
#
_cell.length_a   1.000
_cell.length_b   1.000
_cell.length_c   1.000
_cell.angle_alpha   90.00
_cell.angle_beta   90.00
_cell.angle_gamma   90.00
#
_symmetry.space_group_name_H-M   'P 1'
#
loop_
_entity.id
_entity.type
_entity.pdbx_description
1 polymer ?
#
loop_
_entity_poly.entity_id
_entity_poly.type
_entity_poly.pdbx_seq_one_letter_code
_entity_poly.pdbx_strand_id
1 'polypeptide(L)'
;MGADPAWLTLALTLPDVDEAWLAAFSDSLFEQLDYYDMQLIGGDTTRGPLSMTLGIHGLVPAGRALKRSGAKPGDWIYVTGTLGDSAAGLAILRGDFRVGSWEDADYLVKRHLRPTPRILQGQALRDLASSAIDLSDGLISDLGHILQASNCGARIDLEALPDSEELWDMPMIPNKSFAGCYPAAKIMNCALPSRS
;
A
#
# COMPACT_ATOMS: atom_id res chain seq x y z
N MET A 1 8.40 -5.66 -5.00
CA MET A 1 9.24 -6.42 -5.96
C MET A 1 9.86 -5.56 -7.06
N GLY A 2 9.26 -4.41 -7.41
CA GLY A 2 9.79 -3.56 -8.47
C GLY A 2 9.70 -4.24 -9.83
N ALA A 3 8.62 -4.94 -10.14
CA ALA A 3 8.41 -5.51 -11.48
C ALA A 3 7.67 -4.50 -12.37
N ASP A 4 7.82 -4.64 -13.68
CA ASP A 4 6.95 -4.02 -14.70
C ASP A 4 5.72 -4.93 -14.83
N PRO A 5 4.53 -4.50 -14.36
CA PRO A 5 3.33 -5.33 -14.48
C PRO A 5 2.99 -5.50 -15.96
N ALA A 6 2.50 -6.68 -16.36
CA ALA A 6 2.25 -6.98 -17.76
C ALA A 6 0.92 -7.69 -17.98
N TRP A 7 0.59 -8.68 -17.13
CA TRP A 7 -0.60 -9.50 -17.35
C TRP A 7 -1.40 -9.72 -16.08
N LEU A 8 -2.71 -9.83 -16.24
CA LEU A 8 -3.68 -10.18 -15.22
C LEU A 8 -4.47 -11.43 -15.65
N THR A 9 -4.74 -12.32 -14.71
CA THR A 9 -5.83 -13.30 -14.80
C THR A 9 -6.89 -13.04 -13.73
N LEU A 10 -8.17 -13.21 -14.05
CA LEU A 10 -9.28 -12.97 -13.12
C LEU A 10 -10.16 -14.21 -12.96
N ALA A 11 -10.26 -14.75 -11.75
CA ALA A 11 -11.33 -15.67 -11.39
C ALA A 11 -12.40 -14.92 -10.57
N LEU A 12 -13.61 -14.82 -11.14
CA LEU A 12 -14.74 -14.10 -10.56
C LEU A 12 -15.84 -15.09 -10.16
N THR A 13 -16.26 -15.06 -8.91
CA THR A 13 -17.40 -15.84 -8.41
C THR A 13 -18.50 -14.90 -8.02
N LEU A 14 -19.72 -15.11 -8.54
CA LEU A 14 -20.89 -14.28 -8.29
C LEU A 14 -22.06 -15.10 -7.74
N PRO A 15 -22.83 -14.60 -6.76
CA PRO A 15 -23.99 -15.33 -6.23
C PRO A 15 -25.09 -15.40 -7.29
N ASP A 16 -25.32 -14.27 -7.93
CA ASP A 16 -26.27 -14.06 -9.02
C ASP A 16 -25.61 -13.14 -10.06
N VAL A 17 -26.07 -13.24 -11.32
CA VAL A 17 -25.57 -12.37 -12.39
C VAL A 17 -26.27 -11.02 -12.31
N ASP A 18 -25.49 -9.97 -12.09
CA ASP A 18 -25.91 -8.57 -12.18
C ASP A 18 -25.12 -7.91 -13.32
N GLU A 19 -25.77 -7.71 -14.46
CA GLU A 19 -25.14 -7.14 -15.66
C GLU A 19 -24.66 -5.70 -15.45
N ALA A 20 -25.40 -4.90 -14.66
CA ALA A 20 -25.04 -3.51 -14.41
C ALA A 20 -23.79 -3.42 -13.52
N TRP A 21 -23.73 -4.26 -12.48
CA TRP A 21 -22.55 -4.38 -11.64
C TRP A 21 -21.33 -4.89 -12.42
N LEU A 22 -21.53 -5.93 -13.25
CA LEU A 22 -20.47 -6.52 -14.08
C LEU A 22 -19.90 -5.52 -15.09
N ALA A 23 -20.77 -4.71 -15.74
CA ALA A 23 -20.33 -3.67 -16.65
C ALA A 23 -19.48 -2.63 -15.91
N ALA A 24 -19.97 -2.08 -14.79
CA ALA A 24 -19.24 -1.07 -14.02
C ALA A 24 -17.91 -1.58 -13.46
N PHE A 25 -17.88 -2.83 -12.98
CA PHE A 25 -16.65 -3.50 -12.55
C PHE A 25 -15.66 -3.67 -13.70
N SER A 26 -16.12 -4.16 -14.84
CA SER A 26 -15.28 -4.40 -16.02
C SER A 26 -14.69 -3.08 -16.55
N ASP A 27 -15.51 -2.05 -16.68
CA ASP A 27 -15.07 -0.72 -17.12
C ASP A 27 -13.96 -0.17 -16.21
N SER A 28 -14.17 -0.24 -14.89
CA SER A 28 -13.18 0.21 -13.90
C SER A 28 -11.90 -0.65 -13.93
N LEU A 29 -12.03 -1.96 -14.14
CA LEU A 29 -10.88 -2.86 -14.26
C LEU A 29 -10.05 -2.53 -15.50
N PHE A 30 -10.69 -2.36 -16.66
CA PHE A 30 -10.01 -2.01 -17.90
C PHE A 30 -9.35 -0.64 -17.84
N GLU A 31 -9.99 0.36 -17.21
CA GLU A 31 -9.35 1.66 -16.96
C GLU A 31 -8.04 1.52 -16.18
N GLN A 32 -8.01 0.67 -15.14
CA GLN A 32 -6.78 0.41 -14.40
C GLN A 32 -5.75 -0.38 -15.21
N LEU A 33 -6.18 -1.38 -15.97
CA LEU A 33 -5.27 -2.15 -16.82
C LEU A 33 -4.62 -1.26 -17.88
N ASP A 34 -5.39 -0.42 -18.55
CA ASP A 34 -4.89 0.53 -19.54
C ASP A 34 -3.92 1.54 -18.91
N TYR A 35 -4.24 2.07 -17.72
CA TYR A 35 -3.37 3.02 -17.02
C TYR A 35 -2.00 2.42 -16.67
N TYR A 36 -1.95 1.13 -16.33
CA TYR A 36 -0.70 0.44 -15.99
C TYR A 36 -0.08 -0.36 -17.15
N ASP A 37 -0.59 -0.20 -18.38
CA ASP A 37 -0.14 -0.95 -19.57
C ASP A 37 -0.18 -2.48 -19.37
N MET A 38 -1.25 -2.96 -18.75
CA MET A 38 -1.47 -4.37 -18.45
C MET A 38 -2.56 -4.98 -19.33
N GLN A 39 -2.49 -6.30 -19.55
CA GLN A 39 -3.51 -7.02 -20.31
C GLN A 39 -4.19 -8.11 -19.47
N LEU A 40 -5.52 -8.18 -19.52
CA LEU A 40 -6.26 -9.33 -19.02
C LEU A 40 -6.10 -10.49 -20.03
N ILE A 41 -5.34 -11.52 -19.66
CA ILE A 41 -4.98 -12.63 -20.56
C ILE A 41 -5.78 -13.90 -20.33
N GLY A 42 -6.67 -13.90 -19.35
CA GLY A 42 -7.51 -15.06 -19.05
C GLY A 42 -8.27 -14.91 -17.76
N GLY A 43 -9.13 -15.89 -17.51
CA GLY A 43 -9.98 -15.88 -16.34
C GLY A 43 -11.05 -16.94 -16.39
N ASP A 44 -11.85 -16.99 -15.33
CA ASP A 44 -13.03 -17.82 -15.24
C ASP A 44 -14.13 -17.07 -14.48
N THR A 45 -15.38 -17.39 -14.77
CA THR A 45 -16.53 -16.84 -14.05
C THR A 45 -17.43 -17.97 -13.57
N THR A 46 -17.62 -18.07 -12.25
CA THR A 46 -18.36 -19.15 -11.61
C THR A 46 -19.48 -18.62 -10.72
N ARG A 47 -20.38 -19.52 -10.31
CA ARG A 47 -21.47 -19.18 -9.38
C ARG A 47 -21.14 -19.59 -7.96
N GLY A 48 -21.32 -18.69 -7.00
CA GLY A 48 -21.07 -18.91 -5.57
C GLY A 48 -21.02 -17.58 -4.80
N PRO A 49 -20.65 -17.58 -3.51
CA PRO A 49 -20.47 -16.32 -2.78
C PRO A 49 -19.50 -15.37 -3.51
N LEU A 50 -19.78 -14.06 -3.47
CA LEU A 50 -18.97 -13.05 -4.16
C LEU A 50 -17.49 -13.20 -3.77
N SER A 51 -16.65 -13.49 -4.77
CA SER A 51 -15.21 -13.62 -4.59
C SER A 51 -14.48 -13.20 -5.86
N MET A 52 -13.34 -12.55 -5.70
CA MET A 52 -12.48 -12.12 -6.80
C MET A 52 -11.07 -12.56 -6.49
N THR A 53 -10.48 -13.36 -7.39
CA THR A 53 -9.08 -13.78 -7.30
C THR A 53 -8.33 -13.26 -8.52
N LEU A 54 -7.31 -12.44 -8.27
CA LEU A 54 -6.50 -11.81 -9.31
C LEU A 54 -5.10 -12.42 -9.29
N GLY A 55 -4.62 -12.87 -10.45
CA GLY A 55 -3.24 -13.30 -10.67
C GLY A 55 -2.49 -12.26 -11.48
N ILE A 56 -1.51 -11.58 -10.88
CA ILE A 56 -0.74 -10.53 -11.56
C ILE A 56 0.65 -11.08 -11.90
N HIS A 57 1.02 -10.95 -13.17
CA HIS A 57 2.33 -11.32 -13.69
C HIS A 57 3.07 -10.07 -14.15
N GLY A 58 4.32 -9.94 -13.70
CA GLY A 58 5.19 -8.85 -14.07
C GLY A 58 6.57 -9.34 -14.48
N LEU A 59 7.28 -8.47 -15.18
CA LEU A 59 8.64 -8.70 -15.67
C LEU A 59 9.63 -7.97 -14.79
N VAL A 60 10.79 -8.56 -14.58
CA VAL A 60 11.88 -7.91 -13.85
C VAL A 60 13.22 -8.35 -14.45
N PRO A 61 14.18 -7.43 -14.63
CA PRO A 61 15.50 -7.83 -15.10
C PRO A 61 16.14 -8.85 -14.16
N ALA A 62 16.84 -9.83 -14.73
CA ALA A 62 17.46 -10.91 -13.96
C ALA A 62 18.35 -10.35 -12.85
N GLY A 63 18.13 -10.82 -11.61
CA GLY A 63 18.88 -10.38 -10.44
C GLY A 63 18.51 -9.00 -9.87
N ARG A 64 17.56 -8.27 -10.47
CA ARG A 64 17.15 -6.92 -10.04
C ARG A 64 15.83 -6.87 -9.26
N ALA A 65 15.26 -8.02 -8.93
CA ALA A 65 14.04 -8.07 -8.13
C ALA A 65 14.29 -7.58 -6.71
N LEU A 66 13.48 -6.62 -6.26
CA LEU A 66 13.46 -6.20 -4.86
C LEU A 66 12.90 -7.32 -3.99
N LYS A 67 13.69 -7.71 -3.00
CA LYS A 67 13.36 -8.77 -2.03
C LYS A 67 13.08 -8.16 -0.66
N ARG A 68 12.42 -8.94 0.21
CA ARG A 68 12.28 -8.61 1.64
C ARG A 68 13.59 -8.78 2.41
N SER A 69 14.45 -9.69 1.95
CA SER A 69 15.80 -9.90 2.48
C SER A 69 16.79 -8.91 1.88
N GLY A 70 17.77 -8.48 2.67
CA GLY A 70 18.92 -7.71 2.19
C GLY A 70 19.19 -6.43 2.98
N ALA A 71 18.28 -6.06 3.90
CA ALA A 71 18.51 -4.98 4.85
C ALA A 71 19.72 -5.30 5.73
N LYS A 72 20.49 -4.26 6.04
CA LYS A 72 21.70 -4.37 6.88
C LYS A 72 21.69 -3.31 7.97
N PRO A 73 22.27 -3.58 9.15
CA PRO A 73 22.55 -2.52 10.11
C PRO A 73 23.32 -1.38 9.44
N GLY A 74 22.87 -0.14 9.60
CA GLY A 74 23.41 1.01 8.85
C GLY A 74 22.46 1.54 7.75
N ASP A 75 21.55 0.70 7.24
CA ASP A 75 20.59 1.08 6.19
C ASP A 75 19.53 2.04 6.71
N TRP A 76 19.10 2.98 5.86
CA TRP A 76 17.98 3.86 6.15
C TRP A 76 16.64 3.20 5.79
N ILE A 77 15.62 3.43 6.63
CA ILE A 77 14.25 2.99 6.44
C ILE A 77 13.44 4.15 5.87
N TYR A 78 12.70 3.90 4.79
CA TYR A 78 11.84 4.86 4.11
C TYR A 78 10.45 4.27 3.90
N VAL A 79 9.43 5.13 3.85
CA VAL A 79 8.09 4.78 3.35
C VAL A 79 7.68 5.73 2.25
N THR A 80 6.79 5.28 1.37
CA THR A 80 6.22 6.12 0.30
C THR A 80 4.82 6.59 0.67
N GLY A 81 4.56 7.90 0.51
CA GLY A 81 3.28 8.49 0.86
C GLY A 81 3.07 8.61 2.36
N THR A 82 1.80 8.62 2.76
CA THR A 82 1.30 8.80 4.12
C THR A 82 0.82 7.47 4.71
N LEU A 83 0.91 7.35 6.03
CA LEU A 83 0.47 6.18 6.80
C LEU A 83 -0.84 6.48 7.53
N GLY A 84 -1.66 5.46 7.75
CA GLY A 84 -2.89 5.56 8.55
C GLY A 84 -4.16 5.90 7.77
N ASP A 85 -4.06 6.54 6.60
CA ASP A 85 -5.25 7.02 5.84
C ASP A 85 -6.29 5.92 5.56
N SER A 86 -5.84 4.75 5.08
CA SER A 86 -6.73 3.63 4.75
C SER A 86 -7.42 3.05 5.99
N ALA A 87 -6.72 3.00 7.13
CA ALA A 87 -7.31 2.55 8.39
C ALA A 87 -8.37 3.53 8.89
N ALA A 88 -8.10 4.84 8.77
CA ALA A 88 -9.08 5.88 9.10
C ALA A 88 -10.30 5.84 8.16
N GLY A 89 -10.09 5.67 6.85
CA GLY A 89 -11.16 5.51 5.87
C GLY A 89 -12.08 4.31 6.18
N LEU A 90 -11.50 3.17 6.54
CA LEU A 90 -12.28 2.01 7.00
C LEU A 90 -13.06 2.30 8.28
N ALA A 91 -12.46 2.99 9.25
CA ALA A 91 -13.13 3.36 10.49
C ALA A 91 -14.30 4.32 10.25
N ILE A 92 -14.18 5.25 9.29
CA ILE A 92 -15.27 6.13 8.85
C ILE A 92 -16.41 5.31 8.23
N LEU A 93 -16.11 4.37 7.34
CA LEU A 93 -17.12 3.50 6.71
C LEU A 93 -17.87 2.63 7.73
N ARG A 94 -17.21 2.25 8.83
CA ARG A 94 -17.81 1.51 9.95
C ARG A 94 -18.58 2.40 10.93
N GLY A 95 -18.39 3.72 10.88
CA GLY A 95 -18.97 4.68 11.81
C GLY A 95 -18.20 4.81 13.13
N ASP A 96 -17.00 4.24 13.23
CA ASP A 96 -16.14 4.23 14.43
C ASP A 96 -15.29 5.52 14.56
N PHE A 97 -15.13 6.26 13.46
CA PHE A 97 -14.32 7.47 13.39
C PHE A 97 -15.01 8.56 12.58
N ARG A 98 -14.75 9.83 12.92
CA ARG A 98 -15.28 11.00 12.22
C ARG A 98 -14.23 12.10 12.18
N VAL A 99 -14.21 12.83 11.07
CA VAL A 99 -13.37 14.01 10.84
C VAL A 99 -14.23 15.26 10.69
N GLY A 100 -13.60 16.43 10.77
CA GLY A 100 -14.28 17.73 10.81
C GLY A 100 -15.03 18.10 9.53
N SER A 101 -14.54 17.65 8.38
CA SER A 101 -15.11 17.98 7.07
C SER A 101 -15.55 16.74 6.27
N TRP A 102 -16.45 16.95 5.30
CA TRP A 102 -16.85 15.89 4.38
C TRP A 102 -15.72 15.58 3.39
N GLU A 103 -14.94 16.58 3.01
CA GLU A 103 -13.82 16.49 2.09
C GLU A 103 -12.70 15.59 2.64
N ASP A 104 -12.35 15.74 3.92
CA ASP A 104 -11.36 14.87 4.58
C ASP A 104 -11.87 13.44 4.68
N ALA A 105 -13.17 13.27 4.99
CA ALA A 105 -13.78 11.96 5.05
C ALA A 105 -13.74 11.27 3.68
N ASP A 106 -14.09 11.99 2.61
CA ASP A 106 -14.05 11.49 1.24
C ASP A 106 -12.61 11.13 0.81
N TYR A 107 -11.62 11.95 1.16
CA TYR A 107 -10.20 11.64 0.93
C TYR A 107 -9.78 10.32 1.61
N LEU A 108 -10.02 10.19 2.92
CA LEU A 108 -9.62 9.01 3.69
C LEU A 108 -10.35 7.74 3.21
N VAL A 109 -11.65 7.85 2.91
CA VAL A 109 -12.44 6.74 2.35
C VAL A 109 -11.90 6.33 0.97
N LYS A 110 -11.53 7.28 0.11
CA LYS A 110 -10.89 6.98 -1.18
C LYS A 110 -9.54 6.27 -1.00
N ARG A 111 -8.73 6.66 -0.01
CA ARG A 111 -7.45 5.97 0.29
C ARG A 111 -7.67 4.50 0.69
N HIS A 112 -8.82 4.16 1.27
CA HIS A 112 -9.20 2.79 1.59
C HIS A 112 -9.77 2.03 0.39
N LEU A 113 -10.75 2.61 -0.31
CA LEU A 113 -11.49 1.93 -1.39
C LEU A 113 -10.75 1.91 -2.73
N ARG A 114 -9.82 2.86 -2.96
CA ARG A 114 -9.07 3.03 -4.22
C ARG A 114 -7.59 3.33 -3.94
N PRO A 115 -6.85 2.41 -3.31
CA PRO A 115 -5.43 2.61 -3.06
C PRO A 115 -4.64 2.68 -4.38
N THR A 116 -3.74 3.65 -4.50
CA THR A 116 -2.87 3.80 -5.69
C THR A 116 -1.57 3.00 -5.50
N PRO A 117 -1.29 1.95 -6.30
CA PRO A 117 -0.04 1.20 -6.21
C PRO A 117 1.17 2.05 -6.62
N ARG A 118 2.31 1.82 -5.95
CA ARG A 118 3.55 2.59 -6.12
C ARG A 118 4.51 1.93 -7.11
N ILE A 119 4.02 1.63 -8.32
CA ILE A 119 4.75 0.89 -9.35
C ILE A 119 6.04 1.62 -9.75
N LEU A 120 5.95 2.91 -10.10
CA LEU A 120 7.09 3.72 -10.52
C LEU A 120 8.16 3.83 -9.43
N GLN A 121 7.75 3.99 -8.17
CA GLN A 121 8.68 4.01 -7.03
C GLN A 121 9.38 2.65 -6.89
N GLY A 122 8.63 1.55 -6.99
CA GLY A 122 9.19 0.20 -6.96
C GLY A 122 10.20 -0.06 -8.08
N GLN A 123 9.95 0.45 -9.29
CA GLN A 123 10.86 0.35 -10.43
C GLN A 123 12.13 1.19 -10.21
N ALA A 124 11.99 2.44 -9.75
CA ALA A 124 13.11 3.34 -9.48
C ALA A 124 14.03 2.83 -8.35
N LEU A 125 13.49 2.05 -7.42
CA LEU A 125 14.23 1.55 -6.26
C LEU A 125 15.02 0.26 -6.52
N ARG A 126 14.83 -0.44 -7.65
CA ARG A 126 15.48 -1.75 -7.98
C ARG A 126 16.98 -1.78 -7.70
N ASP A 127 17.66 -0.65 -7.97
CA ASP A 127 19.12 -0.53 -7.93
C ASP A 127 19.62 0.28 -6.74
N LEU A 128 18.72 0.72 -5.86
CA LEU A 128 19.02 1.60 -4.73
C LEU A 128 18.69 0.96 -3.40
N ALA A 129 17.54 0.28 -3.31
CA ALA A 129 17.05 -0.30 -2.07
C ALA A 129 17.72 -1.64 -1.79
N SER A 130 18.18 -1.82 -0.55
CA SER A 130 18.72 -3.11 -0.08
C SER A 130 17.63 -4.16 0.12
N SER A 131 16.42 -3.72 0.46
CA SER A 131 15.20 -4.53 0.56
C SER A 131 13.96 -3.64 0.42
N ALA A 132 12.80 -4.24 0.11
CA ALA A 132 11.53 -3.52 0.07
C ALA A 132 10.34 -4.44 0.31
N ILE A 133 9.26 -3.86 0.85
CA ILE A 133 7.94 -4.48 0.99
C ILE A 133 6.87 -3.38 0.84
N ASP A 134 5.72 -3.73 0.29
CA ASP A 134 4.52 -2.91 0.39
C ASP A 134 3.88 -3.02 1.78
N LEU A 135 3.05 -2.04 2.15
CA LEU A 135 2.39 -1.99 3.44
C LEU A 135 0.90 -2.31 3.27
N SER A 136 0.48 -3.48 3.73
CA SER A 136 -0.93 -3.93 3.71
C SER A 136 -1.47 -4.19 5.12
N ASP A 137 -0.64 -4.75 5.99
CA ASP A 137 -1.02 -5.20 7.33
C ASP A 137 -0.59 -4.19 8.42
N GLY A 138 0.12 -3.14 7.98
CA GLY A 138 0.61 -2.06 8.82
C GLY A 138 2.12 -2.10 8.98
N LEU A 139 2.69 -0.91 9.25
CA LEU A 139 4.14 -0.69 9.26
C LEU A 139 4.91 -1.70 10.12
N ILE A 140 4.44 -1.99 11.33
CA ILE A 140 5.15 -2.87 12.27
C ILE A 140 5.18 -4.31 11.77
N SER A 141 4.05 -4.81 11.27
CA SER A 141 3.93 -6.18 10.76
C SER A 141 4.83 -6.39 9.54
N ASP A 142 4.69 -5.50 8.56
CA ASP A 142 5.38 -5.62 7.28
C ASP A 142 6.88 -5.31 7.39
N LEU A 143 7.27 -4.35 8.23
CA LEU A 143 8.69 -4.15 8.57
C LEU A 143 9.25 -5.39 9.29
N GLY A 144 8.48 -6.01 10.18
CA GLY A 144 8.84 -7.26 10.84
C GLY A 144 9.23 -8.36 9.86
N HIS A 145 8.51 -8.49 8.74
CA HIS A 145 8.86 -9.42 7.67
C HIS A 145 10.24 -9.13 7.03
N ILE A 146 10.58 -7.86 6.79
CA ILE A 146 11.92 -7.47 6.29
C ILE A 146 12.99 -7.82 7.32
N LEU A 147 12.77 -7.45 8.58
CA LEU A 147 13.72 -7.64 9.67
C LEU A 147 14.02 -9.12 9.91
N GLN A 148 12.98 -9.97 9.91
CA GLN A 148 13.13 -11.41 10.02
C GLN A 148 13.88 -11.99 8.81
N ALA A 149 13.50 -11.62 7.59
CA ALA A 149 14.16 -12.10 6.37
C ALA A 149 15.61 -11.62 6.23
N SER A 150 15.98 -10.55 6.92
CA SER A 150 17.32 -9.93 6.87
C SER A 150 18.16 -10.16 8.13
N ASN A 151 17.59 -10.80 9.17
CA ASN A 151 18.23 -11.06 10.45
C ASN A 151 18.82 -9.80 11.12
N CYS A 152 18.04 -8.73 11.17
CA CYS A 152 18.41 -7.46 11.80
C CYS A 152 17.26 -6.86 12.61
N GLY A 153 17.51 -5.74 13.31
CA GLY A 153 16.50 -4.95 14.00
C GLY A 153 16.28 -3.60 13.32
N ALA A 154 15.26 -2.86 13.78
CA ALA A 154 15.03 -1.47 13.39
C ALA A 154 14.78 -0.60 14.61
N ARG A 155 15.12 0.68 14.48
CA ARG A 155 14.63 1.75 15.35
C ARG A 155 13.74 2.62 14.47
N ILE A 156 12.56 3.02 14.95
CA ILE A 156 11.63 3.90 14.21
C ILE A 156 11.40 5.18 15.01
N ASP A 157 11.55 6.34 14.34
CA ASP A 157 11.22 7.63 14.95
C ASP A 157 9.75 7.92 14.63
N LEU A 158 8.93 8.00 15.67
CA LEU A 158 7.49 8.21 15.50
C LEU A 158 7.18 9.62 15.01
N GLU A 159 8.01 10.61 15.36
CA GLU A 159 7.83 12.00 14.93
C GLU A 159 8.18 12.19 13.45
N ALA A 160 8.91 11.25 12.85
CA ALA A 160 9.27 11.25 11.43
C ALA A 160 8.31 10.43 10.57
N LEU A 161 7.25 9.83 11.14
CA LEU A 161 6.28 9.08 10.35
C LEU A 161 5.41 10.05 9.55
N PRO A 162 5.28 9.85 8.23
CA PRO A 162 4.48 10.74 7.40
C PRO A 162 2.99 10.42 7.58
N ASP A 163 2.23 11.45 7.84
CA ASP A 163 0.78 11.46 7.95
C ASP A 163 0.17 12.45 6.95
N SER A 164 -1.14 12.33 6.75
CA SER A 164 -1.93 13.23 5.91
C SER A 164 -2.59 14.30 6.77
N GLU A 165 -2.82 15.49 6.22
CA GLU A 165 -3.47 16.59 6.96
C GLU A 165 -4.92 16.19 7.33
N GLU A 166 -5.58 15.44 6.45
CA GLU A 166 -6.94 14.94 6.58
C GLU A 166 -7.12 13.98 7.77
N LEU A 167 -6.04 13.33 8.22
CA LEU A 167 -6.07 12.47 9.41
C LEU A 167 -6.22 13.27 10.71
N TRP A 168 -5.87 14.55 10.70
CA TRP A 168 -5.73 15.38 11.90
C TRP A 168 -6.75 16.51 12.03
N ASP A 169 -7.69 16.64 11.10
CA ASP A 169 -8.76 17.64 11.20
C ASP A 169 -9.78 17.25 12.29
N MET A 170 -9.38 17.47 13.55
CA MET A 170 -10.26 17.60 14.68
C MET A 170 -10.67 19.06 14.83
N PRO A 171 -11.94 19.38 15.15
CA PRO A 171 -12.27 20.71 15.64
C PRO A 171 -11.43 21.01 16.89
N MET A 172 -10.44 21.89 16.70
CA MET A 172 -9.44 22.42 17.64
C MET A 172 -9.67 22.08 19.13
N ILE A 173 -8.83 21.21 19.69
CA ILE A 173 -8.41 21.31 21.09
C ILE A 173 -7.05 22.03 21.08
N PRO A 174 -6.90 23.18 21.76
CA PRO A 174 -5.68 23.99 21.67
C PRO A 174 -4.54 23.31 22.42
N ASN A 175 -3.73 22.53 21.70
CA ASN A 175 -2.28 22.38 21.85
C ASN A 175 -1.82 21.14 21.09
N LYS A 176 -1.27 21.34 19.90
CA LYS A 176 -0.05 20.68 19.41
C LYS A 176 0.32 21.29 18.06
N SER A 177 1.42 22.05 18.06
CA SER A 177 2.21 22.26 16.85
C SER A 177 2.82 20.92 16.44
N PHE A 178 2.98 20.65 15.14
CA PHE A 178 4.26 20.35 14.47
C PHE A 178 4.01 19.83 13.04
N ALA A 179 5.06 19.87 12.22
CA ALA A 179 5.04 20.25 10.82
C ALA A 179 5.29 19.11 9.83
N GLY A 180 4.68 19.23 8.64
CA GLY A 180 5.39 19.10 7.38
C GLY A 180 5.08 17.87 6.52
N CYS A 181 4.50 18.14 5.35
CA CYS A 181 4.38 17.23 4.22
C CYS A 181 5.78 16.83 3.69
N TYR A 182 6.16 15.55 3.77
CA TYR A 182 7.41 15.03 3.19
C TYR A 182 7.15 13.92 2.16
N PRO A 183 7.55 14.09 0.88
CA PRO A 183 7.60 12.98 -0.05
C PRO A 183 8.80 12.09 0.34
N ALA A 184 8.50 10.88 0.83
CA ALA A 184 9.43 9.90 1.40
C ALA A 184 10.14 10.39 2.68
N ALA A 185 9.48 10.21 3.82
CA ALA A 185 10.10 10.46 5.10
C ALA A 185 11.23 9.44 5.35
N LYS A 186 12.39 9.97 5.75
CA LYS A 186 13.52 9.20 6.26
C LYS A 186 13.18 8.81 7.70
N ILE A 187 12.86 7.56 7.93
CA ILE A 187 12.27 7.14 9.20
C ILE A 187 13.35 6.82 10.23
N MET A 188 14.40 6.07 9.89
CA MET A 188 15.58 5.82 10.76
C MET A 188 16.57 4.78 10.18
N ASN A 189 17.45 4.18 11.02
CA ASN A 189 18.50 3.23 10.66
C ASN A 189 18.21 1.79 11.16
N CYS A 190 18.51 0.77 10.35
CA CYS A 190 18.58 -0.62 10.76
C CYS A 190 19.67 -0.83 11.83
N ALA A 191 19.36 -1.63 12.85
CA ALA A 191 20.22 -1.91 13.99
C ALA A 191 20.59 -3.40 14.08
N LEU A 192 21.61 -3.71 14.87
CA LEU A 192 21.88 -5.10 15.27
C LEU A 192 20.68 -5.67 16.05
N PRO A 193 20.42 -6.99 15.97
CA PRO A 193 19.40 -7.62 16.80
C PRO A 193 19.66 -7.29 18.27
N SER A 194 18.63 -6.84 18.99
CA SER A 194 18.74 -6.65 20.43
C SER A 194 19.05 -8.00 21.08
N ARG A 195 20.22 -8.14 21.70
CA ARG A 195 20.50 -9.28 22.57
C ARG A 195 19.57 -9.18 23.77
N SER A 196 18.61 -10.11 23.87
CA SER A 196 17.86 -10.38 25.10
C SER A 196 18.79 -10.88 26.20
#